data_AF-X0YZQ3-F1
#
_entry.id   AF-X0YZQ3-F1
#
_cell.length_a   1.000
_cell.length_b   1.000
_cell.length_c   1.000
_cell.angle_alpha   90.00
_cell.angle_beta   90.00
_cell.angle_gamma   90.00
#
_symmetry.space_group_name_H-M   'P 1'
#
loop_
_entity.id
_entity.type
_entity.pdbx_description
1 polymer ?
#
loop_
_entity_poly.entity_id
_entity_poly.type
_entity_poly.pdbx_seq_one_letter_code
_entity_poly.pdbx_strand_id
1 'polypeptide(L)'
;MQIARNVFLMNLNIMKKILDLIAFKTDKKSDDYKYYKQEIMEATYSNLKKLFRKLEEEKISEKCSCGANFRKGYKSCNLCGGSGFCNRKN
;
A
#
# COMPACT_ATOMS: atom_id res chain seq x y z
N MET A 1 -15.76 8.08 6.60
CA MET A 1 -14.30 7.84 6.55
C MET A 1 -14.05 6.42 6.01
N GLN A 2 -13.06 6.20 5.14
CA GLN A 2 -12.68 4.87 4.63
C GLN A 2 -11.35 4.44 5.26
N ILE A 3 -11.38 3.56 6.25
CA ILE A 3 -10.21 3.14 7.05
C ILE A 3 -9.18 2.49 6.13
N ALA A 4 -9.62 1.54 5.29
CA ALA A 4 -8.71 0.80 4.42
C ALA A 4 -7.99 1.71 3.42
N ARG A 5 -8.70 2.69 2.85
CA ARG A 5 -8.13 3.72 1.97
C ARG A 5 -7.11 4.58 2.70
N ASN A 6 -7.45 5.08 3.89
CA ASN A 6 -6.59 5.98 4.65
C ASN A 6 -5.29 5.30 5.09
N VAL A 7 -5.40 4.08 5.63
CA VAL A 7 -4.25 3.24 6.00
C VAL A 7 -3.35 3.00 4.79
N PHE A 8 -3.94 2.64 3.65
CA PHE A 8 -3.19 2.40 2.42
C PHE A 8 -2.43 3.64 1.95
N LEU A 9 -3.11 4.78 1.81
CA LEU A 9 -2.51 6.02 1.33
C LEU A 9 -1.43 6.55 2.29
N MET A 10 -1.64 6.42 3.60
CA MET A 10 -0.63 6.79 4.61
C MET A 10 0.64 5.95 4.46
N ASN A 11 0.51 4.62 4.33
CA ASN A 11 1.65 3.73 4.13
C ASN A 11 2.36 3.98 2.79
N LEU A 12 1.62 4.26 1.72
CA LEU A 12 2.22 4.65 0.44
C LEU A 12 3.01 5.96 0.56
N ASN A 13 2.51 6.93 1.31
CA ASN A 13 3.21 8.19 1.52
C ASN A 13 4.51 8.00 2.32
N ILE A 14 4.46 7.20 3.39
CA ILE A 14 5.65 6.84 4.18
C ILE A 14 6.67 6.12 3.30
N MET A 15 6.24 5.11 2.54
CA MET A 15 7.09 4.38 1.60
C MET A 15 7.79 5.33 0.62
N LYS A 16 7.04 6.24 -0.02
CA LYS A 16 7.61 7.24 -0.93
C LYS A 16 8.67 8.12 -0.27
N LYS A 17 8.40 8.63 0.94
CA LYS A 17 9.36 9.44 1.70
C LYS A 17 10.65 8.68 2.00
N ILE A 18 10.57 7.41 2.39
CA ILE A 18 11.76 6.57 2.62
C ILE A 18 12.54 6.39 1.31
N LEU A 19 11.86 6.11 0.20
CA LEU A 19 12.52 5.98 -1.10
C LEU A 19 13.19 7.28 -1.54
N ASP A 20 12.57 8.44 -1.31
CA ASP A 20 13.17 9.72 -1.65
C ASP A 20 14.41 10.03 -0.79
N LEU A 21 14.40 9.64 0.50
CA LEU A 21 15.57 9.74 1.37
C LEU A 21 16.74 8.87 0.89
N ILE A 22 16.46 7.66 0.42
CA ILE A 22 17.49 6.76 -0.11
C ILE A 22 18.01 7.27 -1.45
N ALA A 23 17.11 7.73 -2.33
CA ALA A 23 17.48 8.34 -3.60
C ALA A 23 18.43 9.54 -3.42
N PHE A 24 18.23 10.33 -2.37
CA PHE A 24 19.12 11.44 -2.01
C PHE A 24 20.54 10.96 -1.65
N LYS A 25 20.69 9.74 -1.13
CA LYS A 25 21.99 9.17 -0.72
C LYS A 25 22.68 8.35 -1.81
N THR A 26 21.94 7.64 -2.65
CA THR A 26 22.52 6.61 -3.55
C THR A 26 22.29 6.84 -5.04
N ASP A 27 21.58 7.89 -5.47
CA ASP A 27 21.06 8.08 -6.86
C ASP A 27 19.95 7.08 -7.24
N LYS A 28 18.86 7.55 -7.86
CA LYS A 28 17.72 6.71 -8.31
C LYS A 28 18.08 5.66 -9.36
N LYS A 29 19.21 5.80 -10.05
CA LYS A 29 19.68 4.88 -11.10
C LYS A 29 20.64 3.83 -10.59
N SER A 30 21.17 3.97 -9.38
CA SER A 30 22.12 3.00 -8.80
C SER A 30 21.46 1.66 -8.52
N ASP A 31 22.27 0.61 -8.51
CA ASP A 31 21.81 -0.73 -8.14
C ASP A 31 21.45 -0.81 -6.66
N ASP A 32 22.13 -0.05 -5.79
CA ASP A 32 21.79 0.12 -4.38
C ASP A 32 20.35 0.64 -4.23
N TYR A 33 20.00 1.71 -4.95
CA TYR A 33 18.63 2.24 -4.90
C TYR A 33 17.60 1.21 -5.38
N LYS A 34 17.90 0.47 -6.45
CA LYS A 34 16.98 -0.57 -6.97
C LYS A 34 16.76 -1.67 -5.94
N TYR A 35 17.83 -2.13 -5.28
CA TYR A 35 17.76 -3.12 -4.21
C TYR A 35 16.93 -2.62 -3.03
N TYR A 36 17.27 -1.44 -2.47
CA TYR A 36 16.51 -0.85 -1.37
C TYR A 36 15.03 -0.65 -1.74
N LYS A 37 14.75 -0.16 -2.96
CA LYS A 37 13.39 0.04 -3.44
C LYS A 37 12.60 -1.26 -3.44
N GLN A 38 13.19 -2.35 -3.92
CA GLN A 38 12.56 -3.66 -3.93
C GLN A 38 12.22 -4.11 -2.50
N GLU A 39 13.19 -4.07 -1.58
CA GLU A 39 13.00 -4.50 -0.19
C GLU A 39 11.94 -3.68 0.53
N ILE A 40 11.96 -2.35 0.38
CA ILE A 40 11.00 -1.44 1.01
C ILE A 40 9.59 -1.66 0.47
N MET A 41 9.44 -1.82 -0.85
CA MET A 41 8.16 -2.11 -1.47
C MET A 41 7.62 -3.46 -0.99
N GLU A 42 8.47 -4.49 -0.97
CA GLU A 42 8.08 -5.84 -0.54
C GLU A 42 7.62 -5.86 0.92
N ALA A 43 8.39 -5.24 1.81
CA ALA A 43 8.04 -5.10 3.23
C ALA A 43 6.72 -4.34 3.41
N THR A 44 6.55 -3.20 2.72
CA THR A 44 5.34 -2.37 2.82
C THR A 44 4.10 -3.16 2.38
N TYR A 45 4.16 -3.81 1.21
CA TYR A 45 3.02 -4.54 0.69
C TYR A 45 2.73 -5.83 1.47
N SER A 46 3.76 -6.52 1.97
CA SER A 46 3.58 -7.70 2.82
C SER A 46 2.87 -7.33 4.13
N ASN A 47 3.27 -6.22 4.77
CA ASN A 47 2.64 -5.74 5.99
C ASN A 47 1.21 -5.26 5.76
N LEU A 48 0.95 -4.52 4.67
CA LEU A 48 -0.41 -4.12 4.28
C LEU A 48 -1.31 -5.34 4.03
N LYS A 49 -0.79 -6.39 3.38
CA LYS A 49 -1.54 -7.63 3.15
C LYS A 49 -1.95 -8.30 4.47
N LYS A 50 -1.02 -8.40 5.43
CA LYS A 50 -1.30 -8.95 6.76
C LYS A 50 -2.35 -8.11 7.51
N LEU A 51 -2.20 -6.78 7.47
CA LEU A 51 -3.14 -5.87 8.12
C LEU A 51 -4.55 -5.97 7.53
N PHE A 52 -4.70 -5.92 6.20
CA PHE A 52 -6.03 -6.00 5.58
C PHE A 52 -6.69 -7.35 5.78
N ARG A 53 -5.91 -8.45 5.79
CA ARG A 53 -6.45 -9.76 6.16
C ARG A 53 -7.00 -9.76 7.59
N LYS A 54 -6.27 -9.18 8.54
CA LYS A 54 -6.76 -9.06 9.92
C LYS A 54 -8.02 -8.18 10.00
N LEU A 55 -8.06 -7.06 9.30
CA LEU A 55 -9.25 -6.18 9.27
C LEU A 55 -10.47 -6.86 8.62
N GLU A 56 -10.25 -7.76 7.67
CA GLU A 56 -11.30 -8.59 7.05
C GLU A 56 -11.79 -9.67 8.02
N GLU A 57 -10.89 -10.37 8.72
CA GLU A 57 -11.20 -11.34 9.77
C GLU A 57 -12.02 -10.70 10.92
N GLU A 58 -11.69 -9.48 11.32
CA GLU A 58 -12.40 -8.67 12.31
C GLU A 58 -13.69 -8.01 11.77
N LYS A 59 -14.07 -8.30 10.52
CA LYS A 59 -15.25 -7.73 9.84
C LYS A 59 -15.26 -6.20 9.73
N ILE A 60 -14.12 -5.54 9.86
CA ILE A 60 -13.96 -4.07 9.73
C ILE A 60 -13.89 -3.67 8.24
N SER A 61 -13.26 -4.49 7.41
CA SER A 61 -13.11 -4.25 5.98
C SER A 61 -13.52 -5.45 5.14
N GLU A 62 -13.77 -5.21 3.86
CA GLU A 62 -14.06 -6.24 2.86
C GLU A 62 -13.33 -5.95 1.55
N LYS A 63 -13.23 -6.96 0.68
CA LYS A 63 -12.71 -6.80 -0.68
C LYS A 63 -13.54 -5.77 -1.45
N CYS A 64 -12.85 -4.83 -2.07
CA CYS A 64 -13.50 -3.87 -2.93
C CYS A 64 -13.81 -4.49 -4.30
N SER A 65 -15.02 -4.28 -4.80
CA SER A 65 -15.49 -4.78 -6.09
C SER A 65 -14.71 -4.27 -7.31
N CYS A 66 -13.92 -3.20 -7.16
CA CYS A 66 -13.10 -2.64 -8.25
C CYS A 66 -11.96 -3.56 -8.73
N GLY A 67 -11.68 -4.65 -8.02
CA GLY A 67 -10.60 -5.58 -8.38
C GLY A 67 -9.22 -4.92 -8.37
N ALA A 68 -9.04 -3.88 -7.56
CA ALA A 68 -7.73 -3.29 -7.31
C ALA A 68 -6.88 -4.23 -6.45
N ASN A 69 -5.58 -4.23 -6.71
CA ASN A 69 -4.61 -4.97 -5.93
C ASN A 69 -3.38 -4.08 -5.79
N PHE A 70 -3.04 -3.72 -4.56
CA PHE A 70 -1.95 -2.79 -4.29
C PHE A 70 -0.57 -3.23 -4.81
N ARG A 71 -0.38 -4.51 -5.19
CA ARG A 71 0.83 -5.00 -5.89
C ARG A 71 0.75 -4.92 -7.41
N LYS A 72 -0.44 -4.93 -8.02
CA LYS A 72 -0.61 -5.08 -9.49
C LYS A 72 -0.95 -3.76 -10.19
N GLY A 73 -0.34 -2.67 -9.74
CA GLY A 73 -0.54 -1.34 -10.30
C GLY A 73 -1.70 -0.58 -9.64
N TYR A 74 -1.53 0.73 -9.54
CA TYR A 74 -2.51 1.62 -8.92
C TYR A 74 -3.76 1.71 -9.78
N LYS A 75 -4.92 1.34 -9.23
CA LYS A 75 -6.23 1.66 -9.80
C LYS A 75 -6.87 2.78 -8.98
N SER A 76 -7.20 3.88 -9.64
CA SER A 76 -7.99 4.95 -9.04
C SER A 76 -9.38 4.41 -8.70
N CYS A 77 -9.70 4.34 -7.41
CA CYS A 77 -11.02 3.95 -6.92
C CYS A 77 -11.42 4.88 -5.79
N ASN A 78 -12.60 5.49 -5.89
CA ASN A 78 -13.09 6.44 -4.90
C ASN A 78 -13.34 5.79 -3.52
N LEU A 79 -13.56 4.47 -3.47
CA LEU A 79 -13.80 3.74 -2.24
C LEU A 79 -12.48 3.27 -1.59
N CYS A 80 -11.70 2.45 -2.31
CA CYS A 80 -10.51 1.82 -1.74
C CYS A 80 -9.21 2.61 -1.94
N GLY A 81 -9.20 3.63 -2.82
CA GLY A 81 -8.00 4.39 -3.15
C GLY A 81 -6.88 3.55 -3.77
N GLY A 82 -7.22 2.41 -4.39
CA GLY A 82 -6.27 1.46 -4.96
C GLY A 82 -5.82 0.34 -4.03
N SER A 83 -6.28 0.31 -2.77
CA SER A 83 -5.93 -0.75 -1.81
C SER A 83 -6.60 -2.10 -2.14
N GLY A 84 -7.71 -2.10 -2.87
CA GLY A 84 -8.52 -3.30 -3.07
C GLY A 84 -9.38 -3.70 -1.88
N PHE A 85 -9.44 -2.87 -0.83
CA PHE A 85 -10.27 -3.07 0.36
C PHE A 85 -11.06 -1.81 0.68
N CYS A 86 -12.32 -1.95 1.09
CA CYS A 86 -13.16 -0.87 1.58
C CYS A 86 -13.73 -1.22 2.95
N ASN A 87 -14.23 -0.22 3.69
CA ASN A 87 -14.94 -0.50 4.93
C ASN A 87 -16.14 -1.38 4.63
N ARG A 88 -16.36 -2.38 5.48
CA ARG A 88 -17.59 -3.15 5.43
C ARG A 88 -18.77 -2.21 5.73
N LYS A 89 -19.80 -2.22 4.89
CA LYS A 89 -21.06 -1.57 5.23
C LYS A 89 -21.80 -2.47 6.21
N ASN A 90 -22.12 -1.94 7.39
CA ASN A 90 -23.01 -2.60 8.34
C ASN A 90 -24.40 -2.79 7.73
#